data_AF-A0A960UIS2-F1
#
_entry.id   AF-A0A960UIS2-F1
#
_cell.length_a   1.000
_cell.length_b   1.000
_cell.length_c   1.000
_cell.angle_alpha   90.00
_cell.angle_beta   90.00
_cell.angle_gamma   90.00
#
_symmetry.space_group_name_H-M   'P 1'
#
loop_
_entity.id
_entity.type
_entity.pdbx_description
1 polymer ?
#
loop_
_entity_poly.entity_id
_entity_poly.type
_entity_poly.pdbx_seq_one_letter_code
_entity_poly.pdbx_strand_id
1 'polypeptide(L)'
;MGTNLDFQKRLQELAARIHQGFAHVTVREAMNELYLWIQEQTGISSLKLRVDPPQFDEIIWESLETFANQRSIGMPFAYILGRVEFYGLELSIGPGVLIPRPETEELTDRATAALEPALAASDSVRVLDLCCGSGCIGIGLANGISRILNKQSHKCTVQIDLSDLSGYALEYARENARKHVFPNIVYRHFQG
;
A
#
# COMPACT_ATOMS: atom_id res chain seq x y z
N MET A 1 -0.05 -7.29 -36.68
CA MET A 1 -1.08 -8.26 -36.26
C MET A 1 -0.53 -9.43 -35.45
N GLY A 2 0.67 -9.97 -35.74
CA GLY A 2 1.23 -11.10 -34.98
C GLY A 2 1.68 -10.81 -33.54
N THR A 3 2.12 -9.57 -33.24
CA THR A 3 2.69 -9.18 -31.94
C THR A 3 1.67 -9.12 -30.80
N ASN A 4 0.46 -8.62 -31.07
CA ASN A 4 -0.61 -8.57 -30.07
C ASN A 4 -1.11 -9.99 -29.72
N LEU A 5 -1.28 -10.87 -30.71
CA LEU A 5 -1.73 -12.24 -30.47
C LEU A 5 -0.75 -13.03 -29.60
N ASP A 6 0.56 -12.86 -29.81
CA ASP A 6 1.60 -13.51 -29.02
C ASP A 6 1.64 -13.00 -27.57
N PHE A 7 1.57 -11.67 -27.38
CA PHE A 7 1.46 -11.04 -26.06
C PHE A 7 0.24 -11.55 -25.27
N GLN A 8 -0.94 -11.58 -25.90
CA GLN A 8 -2.17 -12.06 -25.27
C GLN A 8 -2.07 -13.54 -24.89
N LYS A 9 -1.47 -14.37 -25.76
CA LYS A 9 -1.27 -15.79 -25.50
C LYS A 9 -0.36 -16.01 -24.30
N ARG A 10 0.79 -15.32 -24.23
CA ARG A 10 1.72 -15.45 -23.10
C ARG A 10 1.08 -14.99 -21.78
N LEU A 11 0.33 -13.88 -21.79
CA LEU A 11 -0.44 -13.46 -20.62
C LEU A 11 -1.49 -14.49 -20.20
N GLN A 12 -2.22 -15.07 -21.16
CA GLN A 12 -3.23 -16.09 -20.89
C GLN A 12 -2.62 -17.34 -20.23
N GLU A 13 -1.41 -17.74 -20.63
CA GLU A 13 -0.67 -18.85 -20.02
C GLU A 13 -0.29 -18.54 -18.56
N LEU A 14 0.18 -17.32 -18.28
CA LEU A 14 0.48 -16.87 -16.91
C LEU A 14 -0.79 -16.79 -16.04
N ALA A 15 -1.88 -16.26 -16.57
CA ALA A 15 -3.14 -16.17 -15.86
C ALA A 15 -3.73 -17.56 -15.54
N ALA A 16 -3.61 -18.52 -16.48
CA ALA A 16 -4.00 -19.90 -16.25
C ALA A 16 -3.16 -20.54 -15.13
N ARG A 17 -1.85 -20.28 -15.09
CA ARG A 17 -0.94 -20.75 -14.03
C ARG A 17 -1.34 -20.19 -12.65
N ILE A 18 -1.66 -18.90 -12.58
CA ILE A 18 -2.16 -18.27 -11.34
C ILE A 18 -3.44 -18.96 -10.88
N HIS A 19 -4.41 -19.13 -11.78
CA HIS A 19 -5.68 -19.79 -11.44
C HIS A 19 -5.49 -21.24 -10.99
N GLN A 20 -4.61 -22.00 -11.65
CA GLN A 20 -4.32 -23.38 -11.26
C GLN A 20 -3.69 -23.51 -9.87
N GLY A 21 -2.75 -22.61 -9.53
CA GLY A 21 -2.13 -22.61 -8.20
C GLY A 21 -3.01 -22.01 -7.11
N PHE A 22 -3.84 -21.02 -7.46
CA PHE A 22 -4.68 -20.28 -6.53
C PHE A 22 -6.11 -20.13 -7.08
N ALA A 23 -6.87 -21.23 -6.99
CA ALA A 23 -8.21 -21.38 -7.58
C ALA A 23 -9.24 -20.33 -7.15
N HIS A 24 -9.00 -19.59 -6.06
CA HIS A 24 -9.83 -18.47 -5.63
C HIS A 24 -9.79 -17.26 -6.59
N VAL A 25 -8.79 -17.18 -7.47
CA VAL A 25 -8.67 -16.14 -8.50
C VAL A 25 -9.01 -16.75 -9.83
N THR A 26 -10.02 -16.22 -10.50
CA THR A 26 -10.37 -16.62 -11.86
C THR A 26 -9.27 -16.19 -12.84
N VAL A 27 -9.19 -16.88 -13.98
CA VAL A 27 -8.27 -16.48 -15.07
C VAL A 27 -8.47 -15.01 -15.48
N ARG A 28 -9.71 -14.51 -15.46
CA ARG A 28 -10.01 -13.11 -15.78
C ARG A 28 -9.44 -12.15 -14.75
N GLU A 29 -9.55 -12.47 -13.46
CA GLU A 29 -8.96 -11.66 -12.37
C GLU A 29 -7.44 -11.69 -12.44
N ALA A 30 -6.85 -12.87 -12.66
CA ALA A 30 -5.40 -13.01 -12.85
C ALA A 30 -4.90 -12.19 -14.05
N MET A 31 -5.62 -12.19 -15.17
CA MET A 31 -5.30 -11.32 -16.32
C MET A 31 -5.31 -9.84 -15.92
N ASN A 32 -6.31 -9.40 -15.15
CA ASN A 32 -6.37 -8.02 -14.69
C ASN A 32 -5.19 -7.67 -13.78
N GLU A 33 -4.82 -8.55 -12.86
CA GLU A 33 -3.64 -8.36 -11.99
C GLU A 33 -2.34 -8.28 -12.82
N LEU A 34 -2.17 -9.11 -13.85
CA LEU A 34 -1.00 -9.03 -14.76
C LEU A 34 -0.95 -7.69 -15.50
N TYR A 35 -2.09 -7.21 -16.02
CA TYR A 35 -2.16 -5.89 -16.66
C TYR A 35 -1.84 -4.76 -15.70
N LEU A 36 -2.37 -4.81 -14.48
CA LEU A 36 -2.08 -3.83 -13.43
C LEU A 36 -0.60 -3.84 -13.08
N TRP A 37 0.00 -5.02 -12.92
CA TRP A 37 1.42 -5.13 -12.65
C TRP A 37 2.28 -4.52 -13.77
N ILE A 38 1.97 -4.80 -15.05
CA ILE A 38 2.71 -4.20 -16.18
C ILE A 38 2.55 -2.67 -16.17
N GLN A 39 1.34 -2.17 -15.89
CA GLN A 39 1.10 -0.74 -15.78
C GLN A 39 1.94 -0.12 -14.66
N GLU A 40 2.03 -0.75 -13.49
CA GLU A 40 2.85 -0.29 -12.37
C GLU A 40 4.34 -0.24 -12.70
N GLN A 41 4.86 -1.18 -13.49
CA GLN A 41 6.28 -1.22 -13.84
C GLN A 41 6.66 -0.32 -15.02
N THR A 42 5.73 -0.05 -15.93
CA THR A 42 6.04 0.57 -17.23
C THR A 42 5.32 1.91 -17.47
N GLY A 43 4.32 2.23 -16.65
CA GLY A 43 3.43 3.38 -16.84
C GLY A 43 2.44 3.23 -18.00
N ILE A 44 2.44 2.10 -18.72
CA ILE A 44 1.54 1.88 -19.86
C ILE A 44 0.16 1.47 -19.35
N SER A 45 -0.87 2.23 -19.73
CA SER A 45 -2.23 1.96 -19.28
C SER A 45 -2.75 0.59 -19.73
N SER A 46 -3.53 -0.05 -18.86
CA SER A 46 -4.17 -1.34 -19.13
C SER A 46 -5.01 -1.36 -20.42
N LEU A 47 -5.62 -0.22 -20.79
CA LEU A 47 -6.36 -0.10 -22.04
C LEU A 47 -5.42 -0.20 -23.26
N LYS A 48 -4.26 0.48 -23.22
CA LYS A 48 -3.27 0.41 -24.30
C LYS A 48 -2.72 -1.01 -24.44
N LEU A 49 -2.43 -1.68 -23.33
CA LEU A 49 -1.95 -3.07 -23.33
C LEU A 49 -2.93 -4.06 -23.97
N ARG A 50 -4.24 -3.81 -23.89
CA ARG A 50 -5.27 -4.66 -24.49
C ARG A 50 -5.45 -4.42 -25.99
N VAL A 51 -5.30 -3.17 -26.44
CA VAL A 51 -5.58 -2.77 -27.82
C VAL A 51 -4.35 -2.90 -28.71
N ASP A 52 -3.21 -2.38 -28.25
CA ASP A 52 -1.96 -2.33 -29.01
C ASP A 52 -0.76 -2.35 -28.04
N PRO A 53 -0.46 -3.52 -27.45
CA PRO A 53 0.67 -3.66 -26.53
C PRO A 53 1.98 -3.42 -27.28
N PRO A 54 2.93 -2.65 -26.70
CA PRO A 54 4.27 -2.58 -27.25
C PRO A 54 4.98 -3.92 -27.08
N GLN A 55 6.11 -4.06 -27.78
CA GLN A 55 7.03 -5.16 -27.51
C GLN A 55 7.77 -4.88 -26.21
N PHE A 56 7.73 -5.85 -25.29
CA PHE A 56 8.50 -5.81 -24.06
C PHE A 56 9.81 -6.59 -24.22
N ASP A 57 10.84 -6.16 -23.50
CA ASP A 57 12.07 -6.94 -23.36
C ASP A 57 11.84 -8.18 -22.47
N GLU A 58 12.81 -9.08 -22.46
CA GLU A 58 12.71 -10.31 -21.67
C GLU A 58 12.78 -10.05 -20.16
N ILE A 59 13.37 -8.92 -19.73
CA ILE A 59 13.49 -8.56 -18.31
C ILE A 59 12.10 -8.32 -17.70
N ILE A 60 11.23 -7.60 -18.43
CA ILE A 60 9.84 -7.39 -18.01
C ILE A 60 9.09 -8.73 -17.96
N TRP A 61 9.31 -9.62 -18.92
CA TRP A 61 8.67 -10.93 -18.92
C TRP A 61 9.14 -11.83 -17.77
N GLU A 62 10.44 -11.91 -17.50
CA GLU A 62 10.99 -12.66 -16.36
C GLU A 62 10.43 -12.15 -15.03
N SER A 63 10.30 -10.82 -14.90
CA SER A 63 9.71 -10.19 -13.72
C SER A 63 8.21 -10.50 -13.59
N LEU A 64 7.47 -10.52 -14.71
CA LEU A 64 6.06 -10.89 -14.75
C LEU A 64 5.84 -12.38 -14.44
N GLU A 65 6.76 -13.25 -14.89
CA GLU A 65 6.76 -14.67 -14.54
C GLU A 65 7.02 -14.88 -13.04
N THR A 66 7.94 -14.12 -12.46
CA THR A 66 8.19 -14.12 -11.01
C THR A 66 6.95 -13.70 -10.24
N PHE A 67 6.29 -12.62 -10.66
CA PHE A 67 5.00 -12.18 -10.12
C PHE A 67 3.95 -13.31 -10.21
N ALA A 68 3.79 -13.94 -11.38
CA ALA A 68 2.79 -14.99 -11.59
C ALA A 68 3.06 -16.23 -10.71
N ASN A 69 4.33 -16.59 -10.50
CA ASN A 69 4.73 -17.70 -9.64
C ASN A 69 4.47 -17.42 -8.15
N GLN A 70 4.71 -16.19 -7.69
CA GLN A 70 4.34 -15.80 -6.33
C GLN A 70 2.82 -15.76 -6.17
N ARG A 71 2.12 -15.20 -7.15
CA ARG A 71 0.67 -15.08 -7.11
C ARG A 71 -0.03 -16.44 -7.14
N SER A 72 0.51 -17.41 -7.87
CA SER A 72 -0.02 -18.77 -7.98
C SER A 72 0.07 -19.55 -6.67
N ILE A 73 0.98 -19.22 -5.75
CA ILE A 73 1.02 -19.83 -4.41
C ILE A 73 0.16 -19.07 -3.39
N GLY A 74 -0.69 -18.15 -3.85
CA GLY A 74 -1.62 -17.38 -3.02
C GLY A 74 -1.01 -16.14 -2.37
N MET A 75 0.21 -15.72 -2.76
CA MET A 75 0.80 -14.48 -2.26
C MET A 75 -0.09 -13.28 -2.63
N PRO A 76 -0.50 -12.44 -1.67
CA PRO A 76 -1.29 -11.25 -1.98
C PRO A 76 -0.58 -10.29 -2.93
N PHE A 77 -1.31 -9.78 -3.91
CA PHE A 77 -0.81 -8.83 -4.92
C PHE A 77 -0.02 -7.66 -4.31
N ALA A 78 -0.57 -7.03 -3.27
CA ALA A 78 0.05 -5.86 -2.65
C ALA A 78 1.37 -6.20 -1.93
N TYR A 79 1.54 -7.43 -1.42
CA TYR A 79 2.83 -7.85 -0.88
C TYR A 79 3.86 -8.13 -1.98
N ILE A 80 3.43 -8.61 -3.15
CA ILE A 80 4.33 -8.75 -4.30
C ILE A 80 4.80 -7.38 -4.78
N LEU A 81 3.91 -6.38 -4.79
CA LEU A 81 4.29 -4.99 -5.07
C LEU A 81 5.12 -4.34 -3.96
N GLY A 82 5.05 -4.86 -2.73
CA GLY A 82 5.74 -4.34 -1.55
C GLY A 82 5.18 -3.00 -1.04
N ARG A 83 4.04 -2.54 -1.58
CA ARG A 83 3.43 -1.25 -1.27
C ARG A 83 1.92 -1.24 -1.44
N VAL A 84 1.27 -0.26 -0.82
CA VAL A 84 -0.17 0.00 -0.91
C VAL A 84 -0.44 1.49 -0.70
N GLU A 85 -1.46 2.02 -1.37
CA GLU A 85 -1.96 3.35 -1.04
C GLU A 85 -2.91 3.27 0.17
N PHE A 86 -2.71 4.16 1.14
CA PHE A 86 -3.58 4.30 2.30
C PHE A 86 -3.67 5.77 2.71
N TYR A 87 -4.89 6.30 2.75
CA TYR A 87 -5.19 7.68 3.16
C TYR A 87 -4.37 8.73 2.37
N GLY A 88 -4.17 8.46 1.07
CA GLY A 88 -3.38 9.29 0.15
C GLY A 88 -1.87 9.21 0.34
N LEU A 89 -1.37 8.18 1.04
CA LEU A 89 0.06 7.91 1.24
C LEU A 89 0.41 6.55 0.65
N GLU A 90 1.58 6.43 0.03
CA GLU A 90 2.14 5.14 -0.36
C GLU A 90 2.90 4.52 0.83
N LEU A 91 2.42 3.40 1.35
CA LEU A 91 3.02 2.69 2.47
C LEU A 91 3.69 1.41 2.00
N SER A 92 4.91 1.15 2.48
CA SER A 92 5.58 -0.14 2.35
C SER A 92 4.91 -1.19 3.23
N ILE A 93 4.70 -2.35 2.65
CA ILE A 93 4.06 -3.51 3.28
C ILE A 93 4.68 -4.81 2.77
N GLY A 94 4.39 -5.91 3.46
CA GLY A 94 4.78 -7.24 3.04
C GLY A 94 4.36 -8.29 4.06
N PRO A 95 4.88 -9.52 3.96
CA PRO A 95 4.64 -10.56 4.96
C PRO A 95 4.92 -10.06 6.39
N GLY A 96 3.99 -10.34 7.30
CA GLY A 96 4.11 -9.95 8.71
C GLY A 96 3.33 -8.69 9.11
N VAL A 97 2.72 -7.97 8.16
CA VAL A 97 1.81 -6.84 8.44
C VAL A 97 0.50 -6.96 7.68
N LEU A 98 -0.61 -6.53 8.26
CA LEU A 98 -1.89 -6.51 7.54
C LEU A 98 -1.81 -5.58 6.31
N ILE A 99 -2.42 -5.99 5.20
CA ILE A 99 -2.71 -5.07 4.09
C ILE A 99 -3.84 -4.14 4.55
N PRO A 100 -3.63 -2.82 4.64
CA PRO A 100 -4.67 -1.86 5.00
C PRO A 100 -5.90 -2.02 4.12
N ARG A 101 -7.09 -1.89 4.72
CA ARG A 101 -8.37 -2.04 4.03
C ARG A 101 -9.06 -0.68 3.90
N PRO A 102 -9.93 -0.47 2.89
CA PRO A 102 -10.67 0.78 2.75
C PRO A 102 -11.44 1.19 4.01
N GLU A 103 -12.01 0.23 4.75
CA GLU A 103 -12.73 0.48 6.00
C GLU A 103 -11.81 1.05 7.10
N THR A 104 -10.50 0.79 7.02
CA THR A 104 -9.49 1.36 7.93
C THR A 104 -9.23 2.84 7.66
N GLU A 105 -9.52 3.33 6.45
CA GLU A 105 -9.46 4.77 6.15
C GLU A 105 -10.61 5.53 6.83
N GLU A 106 -11.81 4.94 6.91
CA GLU A 106 -12.95 5.54 7.62
C GLU A 106 -12.64 5.70 9.13
N LEU A 107 -12.00 4.70 9.73
CA LEU A 107 -11.52 4.78 11.11
C LEU A 107 -10.52 5.93 11.29
N THR A 108 -9.55 6.04 10.39
CA THR A 108 -8.52 7.09 10.39
C THR A 108 -9.16 8.47 10.29
N ASP A 109 -10.15 8.63 9.41
CA ASP A 109 -10.87 9.89 9.23
C ASP A 109 -11.63 10.30 10.48
N ARG A 110 -12.39 9.36 11.07
CA ARG A 110 -13.14 9.60 12.31
C ARG A 110 -12.23 9.93 13.49
N ALA A 111 -11.10 9.24 13.60
CA ALA A 111 -10.11 9.51 14.65
C ALA A 111 -9.45 10.89 14.44
N THR A 112 -9.18 11.29 13.19
CA THR A 112 -8.68 12.64 12.86
C THR A 112 -9.67 13.72 13.32
N ALA A 113 -10.95 13.57 12.95
CA ALA A 113 -12.00 14.51 13.34
C ALA A 113 -12.17 14.60 14.88
N ALA A 114 -12.08 13.47 15.58
CA ALA A 114 -12.17 13.43 17.04
C ALA A 114 -11.02 14.16 17.75
N LEU A 115 -9.87 14.32 17.10
CA LEU A 115 -8.72 15.04 17.64
C LEU A 115 -8.80 16.56 17.44
N GLU A 116 -9.62 17.07 16.52
CA GLU A 116 -9.70 18.50 16.20
C GLU A 116 -9.87 19.42 17.42
N PRO A 117 -10.77 19.14 18.39
CA PRO A 117 -10.92 19.99 19.57
C PRO A 117 -9.66 20.02 20.43
N ALA A 118 -8.99 18.87 20.59
CA ALA A 118 -7.77 18.77 21.38
C ALA A 118 -6.59 19.49 20.70
N LEU A 119 -6.48 19.39 19.37
CA LEU A 119 -5.49 20.10 18.56
C LEU A 119 -5.65 21.62 18.65
N ALA A 120 -6.89 22.11 18.71
CA ALA A 120 -7.17 23.54 18.84
C ALA A 120 -6.97 24.10 20.26
N ALA A 121 -7.13 23.26 21.29
CA ALA A 121 -7.13 23.69 22.70
C ALA A 121 -5.81 23.41 23.44
N SER A 122 -4.91 22.60 22.88
CA SER A 122 -3.70 22.14 23.58
C SER A 122 -2.43 22.46 22.78
N ASP A 123 -1.33 22.76 23.47
CA ASP A 123 -0.01 22.93 22.84
C ASP A 123 0.61 21.58 22.44
N SER A 124 0.17 20.49 23.07
CA SER A 124 0.62 19.14 22.74
C SER A 124 -0.48 18.10 22.87
N VAL A 125 -0.47 17.13 21.95
CA VAL A 125 -1.38 15.98 21.93
C VAL A 125 -0.56 14.70 21.75
N ARG A 126 -0.95 13.62 22.45
CA ARG A 126 -0.34 12.29 22.29
C ARG A 126 -1.39 11.29 21.81
N VAL A 127 -1.00 10.47 20.84
CA VAL A 127 -1.82 9.40 20.27
C VAL A 127 -1.04 8.09 20.35
N LEU A 128 -1.71 7.00 20.71
CA LEU A 128 -1.17 5.64 20.68
C LEU A 128 -1.89 4.83 19.60
N ASP A 129 -1.13 4.33 18.64
CA ASP A 129 -1.57 3.32 17.67
C ASP A 129 -1.09 1.95 18.18
N LEU A 130 -2.02 1.18 18.75
CA LEU A 130 -1.74 -0.12 19.34
C LEU A 130 -1.97 -1.23 18.30
N CYS A 131 -1.02 -2.16 18.19
CA CYS A 131 -0.96 -3.15 17.11
C CYS A 131 -0.84 -2.47 15.75
N CYS A 132 0.10 -1.53 15.64
CA CYS A 132 0.19 -0.60 14.51
C CYS A 132 0.48 -1.28 13.18
N GLY A 133 0.96 -2.52 13.15
CA GLY A 133 1.33 -3.21 11.91
C GLY A 133 2.35 -2.39 11.12
N SER A 134 2.03 -2.05 9.87
CA SER A 134 2.82 -1.16 9.01
C SER A 134 2.79 0.33 9.41
N GLY A 135 2.10 0.68 10.49
CA GLY A 135 1.86 2.04 10.96
C GLY A 135 0.76 2.77 10.20
N CYS A 136 -0.09 2.06 9.44
CA CYS A 136 -1.02 2.68 8.49
C CYS A 136 -1.95 3.71 9.16
N ILE A 137 -2.56 3.39 10.30
CA ILE A 137 -3.47 4.30 11.00
C ILE A 137 -2.69 5.48 11.58
N GLY A 138 -1.65 5.26 12.38
CA GLY A 138 -0.89 6.35 13.00
C GLY A 138 -0.25 7.30 11.99
N ILE A 139 0.25 6.81 10.86
CA ILE A 139 0.84 7.63 9.80
C ILE A 139 -0.25 8.31 8.95
N GLY A 140 -1.37 7.63 8.69
CA GLY A 140 -2.56 8.24 8.06
C GLY A 140 -3.12 9.38 8.90
N LEU A 141 -3.21 9.20 10.22
CA LEU A 141 -3.57 10.24 11.19
C LEU A 141 -2.61 11.42 11.09
N ALA A 142 -1.31 11.18 11.00
CA ALA A 142 -0.34 12.26 10.84
C ALA A 142 -0.62 13.14 9.60
N ASN A 143 -0.96 12.52 8.47
CA ASN A 143 -1.35 13.24 7.25
C ASN A 143 -2.65 14.05 7.45
N GLY A 144 -3.67 13.44 8.05
CA GLY A 144 -4.93 14.11 8.37
C GLY A 144 -4.74 15.32 9.30
N ILE A 145 -4.03 15.12 10.41
CA ILE A 145 -3.69 16.15 11.40
C ILE A 145 -2.86 17.27 10.77
N SER A 146 -1.87 16.95 9.94
CA SER A 146 -1.05 17.96 9.28
C SER A 146 -1.90 18.91 8.43
N ARG A 147 -2.93 18.39 7.73
CA ARG A 147 -3.87 19.21 6.95
C ARG A 147 -4.71 20.14 7.83
N ILE A 148 -5.07 19.71 9.04
CA ILE A 148 -5.79 20.54 10.02
C ILE A 148 -4.86 21.63 10.56
N LEU A 149 -3.67 21.27 11.04
CA LEU A 149 -2.71 22.21 11.62
C LEU A 149 -2.27 23.28 10.62
N ASN A 150 -2.15 22.94 9.33
CA ASN A 150 -1.84 23.92 8.28
C ASN A 150 -2.92 25.01 8.11
N LYS A 151 -4.14 24.78 8.58
CA LYS A 151 -5.24 25.76 8.54
C LYS A 151 -5.41 26.52 9.85
N GLN A 152 -4.71 26.11 10.92
CA GLN A 152 -4.85 26.71 12.24
C GLN A 152 -3.73 27.72 12.51
N SER A 153 -4.07 28.80 13.20
CA SER A 153 -3.09 29.77 13.70
C SER A 153 -2.35 29.26 14.94
N HIS A 154 -2.99 28.36 15.69
CA HIS A 154 -2.42 27.72 16.88
C HIS A 154 -1.47 26.60 16.49
N LYS A 155 -0.27 26.55 17.09
CA LYS A 155 0.71 25.48 16.84
C LYS A 155 0.62 24.43 17.94
N CYS A 156 0.06 23.28 17.60
CA CYS A 156 0.06 22.08 18.45
C CYS A 156 1.14 21.10 17.98
N THR A 157 1.91 20.53 18.92
CA THR A 157 2.83 19.41 18.64
C THR A 157 2.13 18.08 18.91
N VAL A 158 2.19 17.16 17.96
CA VAL A 158 1.56 15.84 18.09
C VAL A 158 2.62 14.76 18.15
N GLN A 159 2.54 13.92 19.18
CA GLN A 159 3.35 12.71 19.26
C GLN A 159 2.47 11.50 18.97
N ILE A 160 2.89 10.66 18.03
CA ILE A 160 2.21 9.41 17.67
C ILE A 160 3.13 8.25 18.05
N ASP A 161 2.69 7.46 19.01
CA ASP A 161 3.38 6.26 19.47
C ASP A 161 2.84 5.06 18.70
N LEU A 162 3.69 4.43 17.90
CA LEU A 162 3.40 3.23 17.12
C LEU A 162 3.88 2.01 17.91
N SER A 163 2.97 1.13 18.31
CA SER A 163 3.29 -0.04 19.13
C SER A 163 2.82 -1.33 18.50
N ASP A 164 3.67 -2.33 18.45
CA ASP A 164 3.33 -3.67 17.99
C ASP A 164 4.18 -4.73 18.74
N LEU A 165 3.65 -5.94 18.89
CA LEU A 165 4.40 -7.06 19.45
C LEU A 165 5.45 -7.58 18.45
N SER A 166 5.14 -7.47 17.15
CA SER A 166 5.98 -7.98 16.07
C SER A 166 7.11 -7.00 15.73
N GLY A 167 8.35 -7.45 15.90
CA GLY A 167 9.53 -6.70 15.45
C GLY A 167 9.50 -6.42 13.93
N TYR A 168 9.02 -7.38 13.13
CA TYR A 168 8.85 -7.22 11.68
C TYR A 168 7.82 -6.14 11.32
N ALA A 169 6.72 -6.04 12.08
CA ALA A 169 5.75 -4.98 11.87
C ALA A 169 6.37 -3.60 12.14
N LEU A 170 7.13 -3.49 13.23
CA LEU A 170 7.82 -2.25 13.56
C LEU A 170 8.91 -1.86 12.56
N GLU A 171 9.48 -2.79 11.80
CA GLU A 171 10.37 -2.46 10.67
C GLU A 171 9.62 -1.69 9.59
N TYR A 172 8.45 -2.18 9.15
CA TYR A 172 7.58 -1.48 8.21
C TYR A 172 7.08 -0.15 8.76
N ALA A 173 6.62 -0.11 10.02
CA ALA A 173 6.17 1.12 10.65
C ALA A 173 7.27 2.19 10.68
N ARG A 174 8.50 1.81 11.05
CA ARG A 174 9.65 2.74 11.06
C ARG A 174 10.03 3.20 9.66
N GLU A 175 10.00 2.30 8.67
CA GLU A 175 10.24 2.67 7.28
C GLU A 175 9.22 3.70 6.79
N ASN A 176 7.94 3.42 6.99
CA ASN A 176 6.86 4.30 6.58
C ASN A 176 6.89 5.65 7.31
N ALA A 177 7.17 5.65 8.61
CA ALA A 177 7.31 6.88 9.40
C ALA A 177 8.47 7.76 8.92
N ARG A 178 9.57 7.16 8.43
CA ARG A 178 10.69 7.89 7.81
C ARG A 178 10.33 8.45 6.44
N LYS A 179 9.49 7.74 5.66
CA LYS A 179 9.01 8.21 4.35
C LYS A 179 8.03 9.38 4.47
N HIS A 180 7.20 9.38 5.52
CA HIS A 180 6.07 10.32 5.69
C HIS A 180 6.23 11.19 6.93
N VAL A 181 7.10 12.20 6.82
CA VAL A 181 7.37 13.17 7.89
C VAL A 181 6.51 14.42 7.72
N PHE A 182 5.84 14.85 8.80
CA PHE A 182 5.00 16.03 8.81
C PHE A 182 5.50 17.05 9.85
N PRO A 183 5.39 18.36 9.59
CA PRO A 183 5.73 19.39 10.56
C PRO A 183 4.90 19.25 11.85
N ASN A 184 5.55 19.46 13.00
CA ASN A 184 4.96 19.35 14.33
C ASN A 184 4.45 17.95 14.72
N ILE A 185 4.78 16.91 13.94
CA ILE A 185 4.43 15.52 14.26
C ILE A 185 5.70 14.71 14.51
N VAL A 186 5.72 13.96 15.61
CA VAL A 186 6.84 13.12 16.01
C VAL A 186 6.36 11.69 16.22
N TYR A 187 7.03 10.74 15.56
CA TYR A 187 6.77 9.32 15.77
C TYR A 187 7.69 8.72 16.82
N ARG A 188 7.17 7.83 17.66
CA ARG A 188 7.96 6.90 18.48
C ARG A 188 7.49 5.48 18.24
N HIS A 189 8.38 4.53 18.46
CA HIS A 189 8.11 3.12 18.22
C HIS A 189 8.40 2.33 19.48
N PHE A 190 7.47 1.46 19.86
CA PHE A 190 7.61 0.61 21.03
C PHE A 190 7.32 -0.83 20.63
N GLN A 191 8.14 -1.75 21.13
CA GLN A 191 7.83 -3.16 21.04
C GLN A 191 7.17 -3.58 22.35
N GLY A 192 5.93 -4.08 22.25
CA GLY A 192 5.15 -4.58 23.37
C GLY A 192 5.61 -5.95 23.85
#